data_AF-A0A536F7K7-F1
#
_entry.id   AF-A0A536F7K7-F1
#
_cell.length_a   1.000
_cell.length_b   1.000
_cell.length_c   1.000
_cell.angle_alpha   90.00
_cell.angle_beta   90.00
_cell.angle_gamma   90.00
#
_symmetry.space_group_name_H-M   'P 1'
#
loop_
_entity.id
_entity.type
_entity.pdbx_description
1 polymer ?
#
loop_
_entity_poly.entity_id
_entity_poly.type
_entity_poly.pdbx_seq_one_letter_code
_entity_poly.pdbx_strand_id
1 'polypeptide(L)'
;MRELYQVVEVGPAWYQDNIPCQEACPVKTNCRGYLNLAAAGEFEKGWELALDPNPMASICGSVCAAPCETACRRKEVDKPLSIRYVKKFLS
;
A
#
# COMPACT_ATOMS: atom_id res chain seq x y z
N MET A 1 -23.03 -11.55 28.01
CA MET A 1 -22.23 -11.82 26.79
C MET A 1 -22.23 -10.66 25.78
N ARG A 2 -22.61 -9.42 26.14
CA ARG A 2 -22.67 -8.25 25.22
C ARG A 2 -21.70 -7.13 25.57
N GLU A 3 -20.81 -7.31 26.56
CA GLU A 3 -19.94 -6.25 27.09
C GLU A 3 -18.47 -6.33 26.62
N LEU A 4 -18.07 -7.38 25.90
CA LEU A 4 -16.65 -7.63 25.60
C LEU A 4 -16.15 -6.99 24.29
N TYR A 5 -17.03 -6.48 23.44
CA TYR A 5 -16.64 -5.83 22.18
C TYR A 5 -17.43 -4.53 22.02
N GLN A 6 -16.86 -3.42 22.51
CA GLN A 6 -17.36 -2.10 22.15
C GLN A 6 -17.04 -1.85 20.67
N VAL A 7 -18.06 -1.95 19.82
CA VAL A 7 -17.97 -1.51 18.43
C VAL A 7 -18.05 0.01 18.44
N VAL A 8 -16.91 0.66 18.21
CA VAL A 8 -16.86 2.11 18.04
C VAL A 8 -16.97 2.40 16.55
N GLU A 9 -17.91 3.27 16.16
CA GLU A 9 -17.92 3.79 14.81
C GLU A 9 -16.72 4.69 14.60
N VAL A 10 -15.80 4.24 13.76
CA VAL A 10 -14.61 4.98 13.39
C VAL A 10 -14.89 5.79 12.13
N GLY A 11 -14.50 7.06 12.12
CA GLY A 11 -14.66 7.94 10.97
C GLY A 11 -13.70 7.62 9.82
N PRO A 12 -13.91 8.21 8.62
CA PRO A 12 -13.07 7.98 7.43
C PRO A 12 -11.57 8.20 7.66
N ALA A 13 -11.21 9.21 8.46
CA ALA A 13 -9.82 9.52 8.79
C ALA A 13 -9.12 8.36 9.50
N TRP A 14 -9.81 7.72 10.46
CA TRP A 14 -9.25 6.58 11.18
C TRP A 14 -8.90 5.42 10.25
N TYR A 15 -9.75 5.14 9.25
CA TYR A 15 -9.48 4.10 8.27
C TYR A 15 -8.26 4.43 7.42
N GLN A 16 -8.16 5.69 6.97
CA GLN A 16 -7.06 6.15 6.15
C GLN A 16 -5.73 6.06 6.91
N ASP A 17 -5.68 6.59 8.14
CA ASP A 17 -4.52 6.56 9.03
C ASP A 17 -4.07 5.13 9.37
N ASN A 18 -5.00 4.18 9.39
CA ASN A 18 -4.73 2.76 9.61
C ASN A 18 -4.19 2.01 8.40
N ILE A 19 -3.89 2.71 7.30
CA ILE A 19 -3.22 2.16 6.12
C ILE A 19 -1.85 2.82 6.00
N PRO A 20 -0.90 2.49 6.90
CA PRO A 20 0.31 3.29 7.07
C PRO A 20 1.20 3.34 5.83
N CYS A 21 1.20 2.29 5.00
CA CYS A 21 1.96 2.29 3.75
C CYS A 21 1.37 3.21 2.67
N GLN A 22 0.05 3.41 2.65
CA GLN A 22 -0.60 4.35 1.74
C GLN A 22 -0.46 5.77 2.27
N GLU A 23 -0.59 5.95 3.59
CA GLU A 23 -0.46 7.26 4.22
C GLU A 23 0.93 7.85 4.13
N ALA A 24 1.97 7.03 4.30
CA ALA A 24 3.34 7.46 4.13
C ALA A 24 3.71 7.78 2.68
N CYS A 25 2.90 7.37 1.70
CA CYS A 25 3.17 7.69 0.30
C CYS A 25 2.72 9.14 -0.01
N PRO A 26 3.60 10.00 -0.57
CA PRO A 26 3.23 11.37 -0.90
C PRO A 26 2.06 11.50 -1.88
N VAL A 27 1.90 10.50 -2.76
CA VAL A 27 0.82 10.43 -3.77
C VAL A 27 -0.31 9.48 -3.36
N LYS A 28 -0.34 9.01 -2.11
CA LYS A 28 -1.38 8.12 -1.56
C LYS A 28 -1.68 6.88 -2.42
N THR A 29 -0.64 6.34 -3.08
CA THR A 29 -0.75 5.18 -3.97
C THR A 29 -1.32 3.96 -3.24
N ASN A 30 -2.23 3.22 -3.89
CA ASN A 30 -2.82 2.02 -3.32
C ASN A 30 -1.83 0.83 -3.36
N CYS A 31 -0.82 0.88 -2.48
CA CYS A 31 0.21 -0.15 -2.33
C CYS A 31 -0.35 -1.55 -2.17
N ARG A 32 -1.37 -1.71 -1.32
CA ARG A 32 -1.98 -3.01 -1.03
C ARG A 32 -2.68 -3.58 -2.26
N GLY A 33 -3.39 -2.74 -3.00
CA GLY A 33 -4.14 -3.14 -4.18
C GLY A 33 -3.24 -3.74 -5.25
N TYR A 34 -2.20 -3.02 -5.70
CA TYR A 34 -1.34 -3.57 -6.76
C TYR A 34 -0.47 -4.73 -6.28
N LEU A 35 -0.12 -4.80 -4.98
CA LEU A 35 0.55 -5.97 -4.41
C LEU A 35 -0.34 -7.22 -4.45
N ASN A 36 -1.63 -7.07 -4.11
CA ASN A 36 -2.59 -8.18 -4.16
C ASN A 36 -2.85 -8.62 -5.61
N LEU A 37 -2.98 -7.68 -6.54
CA LEU A 37 -3.12 -7.98 -7.98
C LEU A 37 -1.88 -8.71 -8.51
N ALA A 38 -0.68 -8.26 -8.14
CA ALA A 38 0.56 -8.95 -8.48
C ALA A 38 0.60 -10.38 -7.88
N ALA A 39 0.17 -10.56 -6.62
CA ALA A 39 0.10 -11.87 -5.99
C ALA A 39 -0.93 -12.80 -6.66
N ALA A 40 -1.99 -12.24 -7.23
CA ALA A 40 -3.00 -12.98 -8.00
C ALA A 40 -2.59 -13.24 -9.47
N GLY A 41 -1.44 -12.73 -9.92
CA GLY A 41 -1.00 -12.82 -11.32
C GLY A 41 -1.69 -11.82 -12.27
N GLU A 42 -2.48 -10.89 -11.74
CA GLU A 42 -3.18 -9.84 -12.50
C GLU A 42 -2.28 -8.62 -12.71
N PHE A 43 -1.15 -8.81 -13.39
CA PHE A 43 -0.09 -7.81 -13.49
C PHE A 43 -0.52 -6.52 -14.19
N GLU A 44 -1.29 -6.61 -15.28
CA GLU A 44 -1.77 -5.45 -16.03
C GLU A 44 -2.64 -4.54 -15.15
N LYS A 45 -3.63 -5.11 -14.44
CA LYS A 45 -4.45 -4.34 -13.49
C LYS A 45 -3.63 -3.79 -12.33
N GLY A 46 -2.63 -4.54 -11.87
CA GLY A 46 -1.69 -4.07 -10.86
C GLY A 46 -0.92 -2.83 -11.34
N TRP A 47 -0.50 -2.84 -12.60
CA TRP A 47 0.19 -1.72 -13.24
C TRP A 47 -0.72 -0.51 -13.42
N GLU A 48 -1.93 -0.70 -13.94
CA GLU A 48 -2.96 0.35 -14.06
C GLU A 48 -3.23 1.02 -12.71
N LEU A 49 -3.39 0.22 -11.64
CA LEU A 49 -3.63 0.73 -10.30
C LEU A 49 -2.42 1.48 -9.71
N ALA A 50 -1.20 1.10 -10.08
CA ALA A 50 0.00 1.83 -9.68
C ALA A 50 0.10 3.19 -10.39
N LEU A 51 -0.38 3.28 -11.63
CA LEU A 51 -0.41 4.49 -12.45
C LEU A 51 -1.54 5.47 -12.06
N ASP A 52 -2.67 4.98 -11.56
CA ASP A 52 -3.87 5.77 -11.26
C ASP A 52 -3.59 7.09 -10.51
N PRO A 53 -2.86 7.12 -9.39
CA PRO A 53 -2.51 8.36 -8.71
C PRO A 53 -1.17 8.97 -9.16
N ASN A 54 -0.41 8.30 -10.02
CA ASN A 54 0.94 8.70 -10.39
C ASN A 54 1.35 8.20 -11.79
N PRO A 55 1.35 9.07 -12.82
CA PRO A 55 1.77 8.69 -14.18
C PRO A 55 3.27 8.36 -14.30
N MET A 56 4.07 8.63 -13.26
CA MET A 56 5.51 8.35 -13.20
C MET A 56 5.83 7.13 -12.32
N ALA A 57 4.91 6.17 -12.22
CA ALA A 57 5.06 5.00 -11.33
C ALA A 57 6.32 4.17 -11.64
N SER A 58 6.74 4.02 -12.90
CA SER A 58 7.96 3.28 -13.29
C SER A 58 9.23 3.95 -12.75
N ILE A 59 9.30 5.29 -12.83
CA ILE A 59 10.40 6.07 -12.26
C ILE A 59 10.42 5.88 -10.74
N CYS A 60 9.27 6.00 -10.08
CA CYS A 60 9.17 5.74 -8.64
C CYS A 60 9.57 4.31 -8.25
N GLY A 61 9.30 3.30 -9.08
CA GLY A 61 9.81 1.93 -8.87
C GLY A 61 11.35 1.86 -8.82
N SER A 62 12.04 2.82 -9.43
CA SER A 62 13.50 2.85 -9.50
C SER A 62 14.15 3.80 -8.48
N VAL A 63 13.62 5.01 -8.29
CA VAL A 63 14.29 6.07 -7.50
C VAL A 63 13.60 6.44 -6.20
N CYS A 64 12.39 5.92 -5.92
CA CYS A 64 11.67 6.28 -4.70
C CYS A 64 12.45 5.87 -3.44
N ALA A 65 12.44 6.72 -2.41
CA ALA A 65 12.99 6.42 -1.08
C ALA A 65 12.17 5.40 -0.27
N ALA A 66 11.06 4.90 -0.85
CA ALA A 66 10.18 3.88 -0.25
C ALA A 66 9.67 4.22 1.18
N PRO A 67 9.06 5.41 1.41
CA PRO A 67 8.48 5.73 2.72
C PRO A 67 7.35 4.76 3.12
N CYS A 68 6.65 4.20 2.13
CA CYS A 68 5.64 3.17 2.29
C CYS A 68 6.19 1.86 2.91
N GLU A 69 7.44 1.48 2.60
CA GLU A 69 8.10 0.31 3.18
C GLU A 69 8.53 0.60 4.63
N THR A 70 9.04 1.81 4.88
CA THR A 70 9.39 2.28 6.23
C THR A 70 8.17 2.27 7.17
N ALA A 71 7.01 2.66 6.67
CA ALA A 71 5.75 2.66 7.42
C ALA A 71 4.99 1.32 7.39
N CYS A 72 5.49 0.30 6.68
CA CYS A 72 4.76 -0.94 6.49
C CYS A 72 4.51 -1.68 7.82
N ARG A 73 3.24 -1.91 8.18
CA ARG A 73 2.84 -2.63 9.40
C ARG A 73 3.45 -4.04 9.51
N ARG A 74 3.72 -4.71 8.39
CA ARG A 74 4.29 -6.07 8.39
C ARG A 74 5.66 -6.15 9.06
N LYS A 75 6.40 -5.03 9.15
CA LYS A 75 7.68 -4.95 9.88
C LYS A 75 7.55 -5.30 11.37
N GLU A 76 6.36 -5.16 11.95
CA GLU A 76 6.08 -5.53 13.35
C GLU A 76 5.97 -7.05 13.54
N VAL A 77 5.83 -7.80 12.45
CA VAL A 77 5.77 -9.27 12.45
C VAL A 77 7.10 -9.86 11.99
N ASP A 78 7.60 -9.42 10.83
CA ASP A 78 8.87 -9.89 10.27
C ASP A 78 9.62 -8.79 9.49
N LYS A 79 9.24 -8.53 8.24
CA LYS A 79 9.91 -7.60 7.33
C LYS A 79 8.88 -6.81 6.52
N PRO A 80 9.17 -5.55 6.16
CA PRO A 80 8.30 -4.80 5.27
C PRO A 80 8.15 -5.52 3.92
N LEU A 81 7.00 -5.33 3.28
CA LEU A 81 6.78 -5.82 1.92
C LEU A 81 7.64 -5.02 0.93
N SER A 82 8.12 -5.66 -0.14
CA SER A 82 8.91 -5.03 -1.20
C SER A 82 8.05 -4.20 -2.16
N ILE A 83 7.37 -3.17 -1.62
CA ILE A 83 6.40 -2.33 -2.31
C ILE A 83 7.02 -1.64 -3.54
N ARG A 84 8.19 -1.00 -3.40
CA ARG A 84 8.88 -0.31 -4.49
C ARG A 84 9.33 -1.29 -5.57
N TYR A 85 9.86 -2.45 -5.16
CA TYR A 85 10.35 -3.44 -6.11
C TYR A 85 9.22 -4.08 -6.90
N VAL A 86 8.08 -4.38 -6.26
CA VAL A 86 6.90 -4.89 -6.98
C VAL A 86 6.36 -3.83 -7.95
N LYS A 87 6.33 -2.55 -7.54
CA LYS A 87 5.98 -1.46 -8.46
C LYS A 87 6.90 -1.42 -9.69
N LYS A 88 8.20 -1.65 -9.51
CA LYS A 88 9.17 -1.76 -10.61
C LYS A 88 8.96 -3.00 -11.47
N PHE A 89 8.58 -4.12 -10.87
CA PHE A 89 8.29 -5.36 -11.60
C PHE A 89 7.05 -5.25 -12.49
N LEU A 90 6.05 -4.47 -12.06
CA LEU A 90 4.81 -4.24 -12.81
C LEU A 90 4.98 -3.28 -14.01
N SER A 91 6.03 -2.46 -14.02
CA SER A 91 6.32 -1.48 -15.07
C SER A 91 7.26 -2.01 -16.13
#